data_AF-D1PGA5-F1
#
_entry.id   AF-D1PGA5-F1
#
_cell.length_a   1.000
_cell.length_b   1.000
_cell.length_c   1.000
_cell.angle_alpha   90.00
_cell.angle_beta   90.00
_cell.angle_gamma   90.00
#
_symmetry.space_group_name_H-M   'P 1'
#
loop_
_entity.id
_entity.type
_entity.pdbx_description
1 polymer ?
#
loop_
_entity_poly.entity_id
_entity_poly.type
_entity_poly.pdbx_seq_one_letter_code
_entity_poly.pdbx_strand_id
1 'polypeptide(L)'
;MHWNALLSAYGESPFFEYYQDDIRPFYEKKYEFLFDFNMETTAKMIELLDIRPKISITEAYIQSKELKEENEIKDFRDAIRPKKPLLDPEFESKRYYQVYEQKYGFQPNMSILDLLFNEGNEAIFFL
;
A
#
# COMPACT_ATOMS: atom_id res chain seq x y z
N MET A 1 15.32 -12.38 4.49
CA MET A 1 15.75 -11.82 3.19
C MET A 1 14.98 -10.55 2.84
N HIS A 2 13.65 -10.54 2.99
CA HIS A 2 12.83 -9.37 2.65
C HIS A 2 13.04 -8.14 3.55
N TRP A 3 13.23 -8.32 4.86
CA TRP A 3 13.50 -7.19 5.78
C TRP A 3 14.76 -6.39 5.39
N ASN A 4 15.86 -7.07 5.07
CA ASN A 4 17.11 -6.40 4.68
C ASN A 4 16.96 -5.60 3.37
N ALA A 5 16.09 -6.03 2.46
CA ALA A 5 15.78 -5.27 1.26
C ALA A 5 15.02 -3.98 1.60
N LEU A 6 14.07 -4.05 2.55
CA LEU A 6 13.36 -2.87 3.05
C LEU A 6 14.33 -1.90 3.74
N LEU A 7 15.20 -2.41 4.62
CA LEU A 7 16.23 -1.62 5.29
C LEU A 7 17.18 -0.93 4.31
N SER A 8 17.61 -1.62 3.26
CA SER A 8 18.47 -1.01 2.23
C SER A 8 17.74 0.03 1.38
N ALA A 9 16.43 -0.12 1.18
CA ALA A 9 15.64 0.77 0.33
C ALA A 9 15.13 2.01 1.06
N TYR A 10 14.96 1.94 2.38
CA TYR A 10 14.31 2.98 3.18
C TYR A 10 15.07 3.38 4.44
N GLY A 11 16.22 2.76 4.73
CA GLY A 11 16.98 3.03 5.95
C GLY A 11 17.46 4.48 6.10
N GLU A 12 17.55 5.23 5.00
CA GLU A 12 17.89 6.66 5.01
C GLU A 12 16.65 7.58 4.96
N SER A 13 15.44 7.02 4.84
CA SER A 13 14.20 7.79 4.82
C SER A 13 13.91 8.42 6.19
N PRO A 14 13.45 9.69 6.25
CA PRO A 14 13.31 10.45 7.50
C PRO A 14 12.49 9.77 8.59
N PHE A 15 11.44 9.01 8.22
CA PHE A 15 10.53 8.39 9.16
C PHE A 15 10.73 6.88 9.32
N PHE A 16 11.70 6.27 8.63
CA PHE A 16 11.90 4.82 8.70
C PHE A 16 12.12 4.33 10.13
N GLU A 17 12.98 5.02 10.91
CA GLU A 17 13.29 4.60 12.27
C GLU A 17 12.08 4.61 13.21
N TYR A 18 11.09 5.46 12.93
CA TYR A 18 9.88 5.60 13.75
C TYR A 18 8.85 4.50 13.48
N TYR A 19 8.84 3.95 12.26
CA TYR A 19 7.84 2.97 11.83
C TYR A 19 8.40 1.55 11.64
N GLN A 20 9.72 1.37 11.62
CA GLN A 20 10.33 0.07 11.33
C GLN A 20 9.83 -1.04 12.27
N ASP A 21 9.62 -0.75 13.55
CA ASP A 21 9.21 -1.74 14.54
C ASP A 21 7.74 -2.16 14.39
N ASP A 22 6.89 -1.28 13.84
CA ASP A 22 5.50 -1.62 13.46
C ASP A 22 5.44 -2.50 12.20
N ILE A 23 6.40 -2.34 11.29
CA ILE A 23 6.43 -3.04 10.00
C ILE A 23 7.17 -4.37 10.07
N ARG A 24 8.21 -4.44 10.89
CA ARG A 24 9.07 -5.62 11.04
C ARG A 24 8.32 -6.93 11.35
N PRO A 25 7.27 -6.96 12.20
CA PRO A 25 6.53 -8.19 12.49
C PRO A 25 5.97 -8.87 11.24
N PHE A 26 5.59 -8.12 10.19
CA PHE A 26 5.08 -8.68 8.94
C PHE A 26 6.12 -9.46 8.13
N TYR A 27 7.41 -9.26 8.41
CA TYR A 27 8.52 -9.96 7.76
C TYR A 27 9.11 -11.09 8.61
N GLU A 28 8.72 -11.18 9.88
CA GLU A 28 9.20 -12.19 10.84
C GLU A 28 8.12 -13.23 11.21
N LYS A 29 6.86 -12.79 11.33
CA LYS A 29 5.71 -13.66 11.58
C LYS A 29 5.41 -14.51 10.33
N LYS A 30 5.12 -15.80 10.54
CA LYS A 30 4.60 -16.68 9.50
C LYS A 30 3.08 -16.67 9.54
N TYR A 31 2.47 -16.42 8.40
CA TYR A 31 1.03 -16.49 8.21
C TYR A 31 0.67 -17.79 7.50
N GLU A 32 -0.41 -18.44 7.95
CA GLU A 32 -0.95 -19.61 7.26
C GLU A 32 -1.68 -19.20 5.98
N PHE A 33 -2.47 -18.12 6.06
CA PHE A 33 -3.27 -17.61 4.95
C PHE A 33 -2.80 -16.23 4.50
N LEU A 34 -2.74 -16.03 3.17
CA LEU A 34 -2.47 -14.74 2.56
C LEU A 34 -3.55 -13.71 2.92
N PHE A 35 -4.79 -14.17 3.12
CA PHE A 35 -5.90 -13.31 3.53
C PHE A 35 -5.61 -12.62 4.87
N ASP A 36 -5.18 -13.38 5.89
CA ASP A 36 -4.85 -12.82 7.21
C ASP A 36 -3.69 -11.83 7.11
N PHE A 37 -2.65 -12.18 6.34
CA PHE A 37 -1.53 -11.28 6.07
C PHE A 37 -1.99 -9.96 5.44
N ASN A 38 -2.83 -10.03 4.40
CA ASN A 38 -3.34 -8.84 3.71
C ASN A 38 -4.24 -7.99 4.61
N MET A 39 -5.08 -8.62 5.43
CA MET A 39 -5.95 -7.91 6.36
C MET A 39 -5.16 -7.23 7.48
N GLU A 40 -4.19 -7.91 8.09
CA GLU A 40 -3.37 -7.33 9.16
C GLU A 40 -2.46 -6.20 8.61
N THR A 41 -1.83 -6.37 7.45
CA THR A 41 -1.02 -5.31 6.83
C THR A 41 -1.87 -4.11 6.45
N THR A 42 -3.06 -4.33 5.89
CA THR A 42 -4.01 -3.26 5.55
C THR A 42 -4.45 -2.50 6.81
N ALA A 43 -4.81 -3.22 7.88
CA ALA A 43 -5.18 -2.62 9.16
C ALA A 43 -4.04 -1.79 9.75
N LYS A 44 -2.79 -2.28 9.69
CA LYS A 44 -1.63 -1.51 10.14
C LYS A 44 -1.40 -0.27 9.29
N MET A 45 -1.52 -0.34 7.96
CA MET A 45 -1.40 0.85 7.11
C MET A 45 -2.47 1.89 7.44
N ILE A 46 -3.70 1.45 7.72
CA ILE A 46 -4.79 2.34 8.15
C ILE A 46 -4.47 3.05 9.47
N GLU A 47 -3.91 2.31 10.43
CA GLU A 47 -3.46 2.83 11.71
C GLU A 47 -2.34 3.87 11.55
N LEU A 48 -1.27 3.51 10.82
CA LEU A 48 -0.08 4.37 10.67
C LEU A 48 -0.33 5.61 9.83
N LEU A 49 -1.23 5.55 8.86
CA LEU A 49 -1.62 6.68 8.00
C LEU A 49 -2.77 7.51 8.58
N ASP A 50 -3.31 7.10 9.73
CA ASP A 50 -4.46 7.69 10.39
C ASP A 50 -5.70 7.87 9.49
N ILE A 51 -5.94 6.93 8.58
CA ILE A 51 -7.14 6.93 7.73
C ILE A 51 -8.29 6.15 8.39
N ARG A 52 -9.53 6.35 7.90
CA ARG A 52 -10.74 5.72 8.44
C ARG A 52 -11.64 5.13 7.33
N PRO A 53 -11.14 4.20 6.50
CA PRO A 53 -11.97 3.56 5.49
C PRO A 53 -12.98 2.61 6.13
N LYS A 54 -14.11 2.41 5.44
CA LYS A 54 -15.07 1.36 5.82
C LYS A 54 -14.73 0.07 5.09
N ILE A 55 -14.16 -0.90 5.81
CA ILE A 55 -13.80 -2.21 5.27
C ILE A 55 -14.77 -3.26 5.81
N SER A 56 -15.29 -4.09 4.91
CA SER A 56 -16.16 -5.22 5.25
C SER A 56 -15.80 -6.42 4.38
N ILE A 57 -15.88 -7.60 4.96
CA ILE A 57 -15.65 -8.87 4.26
C ILE A 57 -16.99 -9.36 3.70
N THR A 58 -16.98 -9.88 2.47
CA THR A 58 -18.16 -10.50 1.87
C THR A 58 -18.33 -11.93 2.38
N GLU A 59 -19.57 -12.36 2.63
CA GLU A 59 -19.86 -13.72 3.10
C GLU A 59 -19.71 -14.79 2.00
N ALA A 60 -19.78 -14.35 0.74
CA ALA A 60 -19.66 -15.21 -0.43
C ALA A 60 -18.84 -14.54 -1.53
N TYR A 61 -18.36 -15.36 -2.47
CA TYR A 61 -17.71 -14.89 -3.69
C TYR A 61 -18.76 -14.32 -4.63
N ILE A 62 -18.62 -13.03 -4.99
CA ILE A 62 -19.51 -12.34 -5.93
C ILE A 62 -18.87 -12.38 -7.33
N GLN A 63 -19.64 -12.83 -8.32
CA GLN A 63 -19.12 -12.90 -9.69
C GLN A 63 -19.06 -11.50 -10.31
N SER A 64 -18.03 -11.22 -11.11
CA SER A 64 -17.89 -9.91 -11.78
C SER A 64 -19.07 -9.54 -12.69
N LYS A 65 -19.89 -10.51 -13.12
CA LYS A 65 -21.12 -10.25 -13.87
C LYS A 65 -22.21 -9.63 -12.98
N GLU A 66 -22.38 -10.18 -11.78
CA GLU A 66 -23.35 -9.70 -10.78
C GLU A 66 -23.01 -8.27 -10.32
N LEU A 67 -21.71 -7.97 -10.15
CA LEU A 67 -21.23 -6.62 -9.78
C LEU A 67 -21.54 -5.54 -10.83
N LYS A 68 -21.59 -5.91 -12.12
CA LYS A 68 -21.87 -4.97 -13.22
C LYS A 68 -23.35 -4.59 -13.30
N GLU A 69 -24.24 -5.45 -12.82
CA GLU A 69 -25.69 -5.19 -12.82
C GLU A 69 -26.05 -4.14 -11.76
N GLU A 70 -25.30 -4.09 -10.65
CA GLU A 70 -25.50 -3.12 -9.56
C GLU A 70 -24.86 -1.74 -9.83
N ASN A 71 -24.12 -1.57 -10.94
CA ASN A 71 -23.49 -0.33 -11.46
C ASN A 71 -22.60 0.51 -10.50
N GLU A 72 -22.56 0.22 -9.20
CA GLU A 72 -21.82 1.03 -8.21
C GLU A 72 -20.53 0.35 -7.71
N ILE A 73 -20.36 -0.96 -7.91
CA ILE A 73 -19.22 -1.69 -7.37
C ILE A 73 -18.10 -1.81 -8.42
N LYS A 74 -16.97 -1.15 -8.16
CA LYS A 74 -15.73 -1.30 -8.94
C LYS A 74 -14.99 -2.58 -8.52
N ASP A 75 -14.83 -3.53 -9.44
CA ASP A 75 -14.09 -4.79 -9.22
C ASP A 75 -12.61 -4.65 -9.58
N PHE A 76 -11.73 -4.62 -8.57
CA PHE A 76 -10.29 -4.42 -8.73
C PHE A 76 -9.46 -5.71 -8.71
N ARG A 77 -10.09 -6.90 -8.68
CA ARG A 77 -9.35 -8.19 -8.60
C ARG A 77 -8.33 -8.39 -9.73
N ASP A 78 -8.64 -7.85 -10.90
CA ASP A 78 -7.80 -7.90 -12.10
C ASP A 78 -6.99 -6.62 -12.36
N ALA A 79 -7.01 -5.65 -11.44
CA ALA A 79 -6.41 -4.33 -11.65
C ALA A 79 -4.89 -4.36 -11.68
N ILE A 80 -4.27 -5.16 -10.82
CA ILE A 80 -2.80 -5.25 -10.70
C ILE A 80 -2.31 -6.40 -11.58
N ARG A 81 -1.94 -6.09 -12.83
CA ARG A 81 -1.39 -7.05 -13.80
C ARG A 81 0.06 -6.70 -14.17
N PRO A 82 1.06 -7.50 -13.75
CA PRO A 82 2.48 -7.18 -13.94
C PRO A 82 2.91 -6.87 -15.38
N LYS A 83 2.23 -7.46 -16.38
CA LYS A 83 2.56 -7.31 -17.81
C LYS A 83 1.68 -6.30 -18.55
N LYS A 84 0.59 -5.84 -17.92
CA LYS A 84 -0.42 -4.98 -18.54
C LYS A 84 -1.03 -4.09 -17.44
N PRO A 85 -0.34 -3.03 -16.99
CA PRO A 85 -0.95 -2.07 -16.09
C PRO A 85 -2.22 -1.54 -16.75
N LEU A 86 -3.34 -1.61 -16.03
CA LEU A 86 -4.56 -0.96 -16.50
C LEU A 86 -4.35 0.55 -16.39
N LEU A 87 -4.93 1.29 -17.34
CA LEU A 87 -4.99 2.74 -17.23
C LEU A 87 -5.95 3.07 -16.08
N ASP A 88 -5.45 3.82 -15.10
CA ASP A 88 -6.25 4.40 -14.04
C ASP A 88 -6.31 5.93 -14.25
N PRO A 89 -7.25 6.41 -15.09
CA PRO A 89 -7.36 7.84 -15.37
C PRO A 89 -7.90 8.65 -14.18
N GLU A 90 -8.43 7.98 -13.14
CA GLU A 90 -8.96 8.64 -11.94
C GLU A 90 -7.86 8.84 -10.88
N PHE A 91 -6.71 8.19 -11.04
CA PHE A 91 -5.58 8.32 -10.12
C PHE A 91 -4.45 9.16 -10.71
N GLU A 92 -4.06 10.20 -9.95
CA GLU A 92 -2.86 10.98 -10.23
C GLU A 92 -1.93 10.92 -9.01
N SER A 93 -0.73 10.35 -9.19
CA SER A 93 0.28 10.30 -8.14
C SER A 93 0.72 11.72 -7.80
N LYS A 94 0.37 12.18 -6.59
CA LYS A 94 0.90 13.44 -6.05
C LYS A 94 2.40 13.32 -5.82
N ARG A 95 3.14 14.38 -6.11
CA ARG A 95 4.57 14.44 -5.80
C ARG A 95 4.77 14.74 -4.32
N TYR A 96 5.61 13.96 -3.67
CA TYR A 96 6.00 14.07 -2.27
C TYR A 96 7.54 13.95 -2.16
N TYR A 97 8.10 14.23 -1.00
CA TYR A 97 9.54 14.08 -0.75
C TYR A 97 9.95 12.62 -0.90
N GLN A 98 11.01 12.34 -1.65
CA GLN A 98 11.62 11.01 -1.71
C GLN A 98 13.11 11.14 -1.38
N VAL A 99 13.59 10.36 -0.41
CA VAL A 99 15.00 10.42 0.05
C VAL A 99 16.02 10.29 -1.11
N TYR A 100 15.69 9.47 -2.12
CA TYR A 100 16.56 9.24 -3.28
C TYR A 100 16.20 10.05 -4.53
N GLU A 101 15.32 11.05 -4.40
CA GLU A 101 14.88 11.86 -5.54
C GLU A 101 16.06 12.55 -6.24
N GLN A 102 17.04 13.05 -5.49
CA GLN A 102 18.22 13.69 -6.06
C GLN A 102 19.06 12.74 -6.94
N LYS A 103 19.00 11.43 -6.68
CA LYS A 103 19.81 10.43 -7.36
C LYS A 103 19.09 9.80 -8.56
N TYR A 104 17.79 9.55 -8.43
CA TYR A 104 17.01 8.81 -9.44
C TYR A 104 15.87 9.63 -10.05
N GLY A 105 15.66 10.87 -9.61
CA GLY A 105 14.45 11.64 -9.89
C GLY A 105 13.25 11.11 -9.10
N PHE A 106 12.15 11.84 -9.16
CA PHE A 106 10.89 11.42 -8.54
C PHE A 106 10.33 10.17 -9.22
N GLN A 107 9.99 9.16 -8.43
CA GLN A 107 9.38 7.92 -8.90
C GLN A 107 7.89 7.90 -8.52
N PRO A 108 6.96 8.03 -9.49
CA PRO A 108 5.53 7.90 -9.21
C PRO A 108 5.13 6.44 -8.99
N ASN A 109 3.94 6.22 -8.40
CA ASN A 109 3.35 4.90 -8.19
C ASN A 109 4.21 3.95 -7.33
N MET A 110 4.95 4.51 -6.37
CA MET A 110 5.71 3.74 -5.39
C MET A 110 4.79 3.12 -4.33
N SER A 111 5.34 2.21 -3.54
CA SER A 111 4.57 1.53 -2.50
C SER A 111 4.06 2.50 -1.42
N ILE A 112 2.98 2.15 -0.74
CA ILE A 112 2.47 2.94 0.39
C ILE A 112 3.51 3.12 1.51
N LEU A 113 4.43 2.16 1.67
CA LEU A 113 5.56 2.27 2.61
C LEU A 113 6.54 3.36 2.20
N ASP A 114 6.74 3.56 0.90
CA ASP A 114 7.58 4.65 0.39
C ASP A 114 7.03 6.01 0.84
N LEU A 115 5.73 6.21 0.67
CA LEU A 115 5.06 7.41 1.12
C LEU A 115 5.16 7.58 2.65
N LEU A 116 4.83 6.53 3.41
CA LEU A 116 4.87 6.55 4.87
C LEU A 116 6.27 6.87 5.43
N PHE A 117 7.32 6.24 4.91
CA PHE A 117 8.67 6.44 5.42
C PHE A 117 9.27 7.80 5.04
N ASN A 118 8.78 8.43 3.96
CA ASN A 118 9.26 9.74 3.56
C ASN A 118 8.46 10.90 4.16
N GLU A 119 7.13 10.77 4.32
CA GLU A 119 6.24 11.85 4.77
C GLU A 119 5.72 11.65 6.20
N GLY A 120 5.77 10.44 6.74
CA GLY A 120 5.27 10.11 8.07
C GLY A 120 3.80 10.48 8.23
N ASN A 121 3.47 11.28 9.25
CA ASN A 121 2.09 11.70 9.53
C ASN A 121 1.49 12.54 8.39
N GLU A 122 2.32 13.22 7.60
CA GLU A 122 1.86 14.05 6.49
C GLU A 122 1.48 13.21 5.25
N ALA A 123 1.76 11.91 5.25
CA ALA A 123 1.42 10.99 4.16
C ALA A 123 -0.06 11.07 3.76
N ILE A 124 -0.96 11.32 4.71
CA ILE A 124 -2.40 11.47 4.46
C ILE A 124 -2.74 12.57 3.45
N PHE A 125 -1.93 13.63 3.35
CA PHE A 125 -2.16 14.73 2.39
C PHE A 125 -1.87 14.34 0.93
N PHE A 126 -1.15 13.23 0.74
CA PHE A 126 -0.74 12.71 -0.56
C PHE A 126 -1.58 11.53 -1.05
N LEU A 127 -2.52 11.05 -0.24
CA LEU A 127 -3.53 10.05 -0.62
C LEU A 127 -4.63 10.65 -1.51
#